data_AF-A0AAN9IUN3-F1
#
_entry.id   AF-A0AAN9IUN3-F1
#
_cell.length_a   1.000
_cell.length_b   1.000
_cell.length_c   1.000
_cell.angle_alpha   90.00
_cell.angle_beta   90.00
_cell.angle_gamma   90.00
#
_symmetry.space_group_name_H-M   'P 1'
#
loop_
_entity.id
_entity.type
_entity.pdbx_description
1 polymer ?
#
loop_
_entity_poly.entity_id
_entity_poly.type
_entity_poly.pdbx_seq_one_letter_code
_entity_poly.pdbx_strand_id
1 'polypeptide(L)'
;MMDSPTNTDLIPSPKPPDNGVPGGQFYDEYNAKRPLISVWNIREAMSKDGQCAVKKIIDQNCPHVLVLLEAHIRRLWRRWVYEEMSILEVAGFAGGLWVLKNMKCTLSMQVLDHSNQVITMSIGNGSLAWTVSWVYASPRPIEWERL
;
A
#
# COMPACT_ATOMS: atom_id res chain seq x y z
N MET A 1 15.65 17.87 -33.94
CA MET A 1 14.43 17.13 -34.31
C MET A 1 14.56 15.73 -33.74
N MET A 2 14.13 15.54 -32.50
CA MET A 2 13.88 14.24 -31.87
C MET A 2 12.80 14.50 -30.83
N ASP A 3 11.63 13.91 -31.05
CA ASP A 3 10.42 14.12 -30.28
C ASP A 3 10.54 13.51 -28.87
N SER A 4 10.16 14.30 -27.88
CA SER A 4 9.96 13.84 -26.50
C SER A 4 8.73 12.91 -26.45
N PRO A 5 8.79 11.75 -25.79
CA PRO A 5 7.60 10.93 -25.56
C PRO A 5 6.69 11.64 -24.56
N THR A 6 5.65 12.28 -25.10
CA THR A 6 4.50 12.80 -24.33
C THR A 6 3.56 11.64 -24.00
N ASN A 7 2.89 11.73 -22.85
CA ASN A 7 1.81 10.87 -22.35
C ASN A 7 2.21 9.51 -21.72
N THR A 8 2.39 9.54 -20.39
CA THR A 8 1.85 8.49 -19.52
C THR A 8 0.35 8.38 -19.77
N ASP A 9 -0.07 7.31 -20.44
CA ASP A 9 -1.45 6.84 -20.41
C ASP A 9 -1.82 6.48 -18.96
N LEU A 10 -2.22 7.49 -18.19
CA LEU A 10 -3.00 7.27 -16.99
C LEU A 10 -4.30 6.63 -17.44
N ILE A 11 -4.50 5.37 -17.07
CA ILE A 11 -5.76 4.65 -17.27
C ILE A 11 -6.89 5.58 -16.78
N PRO A 12 -7.84 5.97 -17.64
CA PRO A 12 -8.88 6.90 -17.25
C PRO A 12 -9.67 6.32 -16.08
N SER A 13 -9.95 7.15 -15.06
CA SER A 13 -10.86 6.76 -13.99
C SER A 13 -12.18 6.29 -14.59
N PRO A 14 -12.76 5.17 -14.10
CA PRO A 14 -14.03 4.67 -14.61
C PRO A 14 -15.10 5.76 -14.50
N LYS A 15 -15.79 6.06 -15.60
CA LYS A 15 -16.97 6.93 -15.53
C LYS A 15 -18.10 6.15 -14.87
N PRO A 16 -18.88 6.78 -13.98
CA PRO A 16 -20.07 6.14 -13.42
C PRO A 16 -21.07 5.83 -14.55
N PRO A 17 -21.85 4.75 -14.44
CA PRO A 17 -22.90 4.43 -15.41
C PRO A 17 -23.99 5.49 -15.35
N ASP A 18 -24.53 5.86 -16.51
CA ASP A 18 -25.58 6.88 -16.69
C ASP A 18 -26.95 6.47 -16.10
N ASN A 19 -26.99 5.33 -15.41
CA ASN A 19 -28.21 4.56 -15.15
C ASN A 19 -28.84 4.87 -13.79
N GLY A 20 -28.54 6.02 -13.17
CA GLY A 20 -29.12 6.42 -11.88
C GLY A 20 -28.64 5.62 -10.67
N VAL A 21 -27.60 4.79 -10.81
CA VAL A 21 -26.93 4.15 -9.67
C VAL A 21 -26.15 5.22 -8.90
N PRO A 22 -26.36 5.38 -7.58
CA PRO A 22 -25.59 6.35 -6.79
C PRO A 22 -24.11 6.11 -6.99
N GLY A 23 -23.35 7.14 -7.37
CA GLY A 23 -21.94 7.00 -7.75
C GLY A 23 -21.11 6.19 -6.76
N GLY A 24 -21.40 6.32 -5.45
CA GLY A 24 -20.75 5.53 -4.39
C GLY A 24 -20.86 4.01 -4.59
N GLN A 25 -22.04 3.48 -4.92
CA GLN A 25 -22.24 2.04 -5.10
C GLN A 25 -21.49 1.47 -6.30
N PHE A 26 -21.41 2.21 -7.41
CA PHE A 26 -20.66 1.76 -8.59
C PHE A 26 -19.15 1.74 -8.33
N TYR A 27 -18.63 2.79 -7.67
CA TYR A 27 -17.22 2.81 -7.28
C TYR A 27 -16.91 1.70 -6.27
N ASP A 28 -17.81 1.43 -5.32
CA ASP A 28 -17.66 0.34 -4.36
C ASP A 28 -17.68 -1.03 -5.05
N GLU A 29 -18.57 -1.27 -6.01
CA GLU A 29 -18.66 -2.54 -6.74
C GLU A 29 -17.50 -2.76 -7.73
N TYR A 30 -17.06 -1.71 -8.42
CA TYR A 30 -15.92 -1.77 -9.35
C TYR A 30 -14.60 -1.98 -8.60
N ASN A 31 -14.40 -1.25 -7.51
CA ASN A 31 -13.25 -1.43 -6.61
C ASN A 31 -13.29 -2.79 -5.90
N ALA A 32 -14.49 -3.30 -5.59
CA ALA A 32 -14.66 -4.66 -5.10
C ALA A 32 -14.26 -5.74 -6.13
N LYS A 33 -14.01 -5.43 -7.41
CA LYS A 33 -13.48 -6.40 -8.39
C LYS A 33 -11.98 -6.27 -8.64
N ARG A 34 -11.36 -5.14 -8.27
CA ARG A 34 -9.94 -4.87 -8.56
C ARG A 34 -9.25 -4.26 -7.32
N PRO A 35 -8.60 -5.09 -6.49
CA PRO A 35 -7.83 -4.57 -5.37
C PRO A 35 -6.70 -3.68 -5.89
N LEU A 36 -6.74 -2.40 -5.52
CA LEU A 36 -5.65 -1.45 -5.75
C LEU A 36 -4.67 -1.49 -4.59
N ILE A 37 -3.43 -1.87 -4.89
CA ILE A 37 -2.34 -1.96 -3.92
C ILE A 37 -1.26 -0.96 -4.32
N SER A 38 -0.92 -0.05 -3.43
CA SER A 38 0.20 0.88 -3.60
C SER A 38 1.36 0.45 -2.72
N VAL A 39 2.55 0.29 -3.31
CA VAL A 39 3.78 -0.04 -2.59
C VAL A 39 4.77 1.09 -2.79
N TRP A 40 5.33 1.61 -1.69
CA TRP A 40 6.28 2.71 -1.76
C TRP A 40 7.37 2.59 -0.71
N ASN A 41 8.63 2.61 -1.17
CA ASN A 41 9.76 2.91 -0.30
C ASN A 41 9.85 4.41 -0.06
N ILE A 42 9.57 4.81 1.17
CA ILE A 42 9.53 6.21 1.57
C ILE A 42 10.88 6.72 2.09
N ARG A 43 11.92 5.89 2.24
CA ARG A 43 13.28 6.29 2.65
C ARG A 43 13.33 7.25 3.84
N GLU A 44 12.65 6.89 4.92
CA GLU A 44 12.52 7.74 6.11
C GLU A 44 11.86 9.13 5.86
N ALA A 45 11.26 9.36 4.68
CA ALA A 45 10.52 10.58 4.33
C ALA A 45 9.17 10.66 5.05
N MET A 46 9.20 10.53 6.37
CA MET A 46 8.09 10.88 7.25
C MET A 46 8.29 12.29 7.84
N SER A 47 9.17 13.10 7.23
CA SER A 47 9.13 14.56 7.35
C SER A 47 7.75 15.09 6.94
N LYS A 48 7.40 16.33 7.30
CA LYS A 48 6.12 16.95 6.92
C LYS A 48 5.86 16.84 5.41
N ASP A 49 6.90 16.99 4.60
CA ASP A 49 6.80 16.92 3.14
C ASP A 49 6.48 15.52 2.65
N GLY A 50 7.12 14.49 3.21
CA GLY A 50 6.81 13.13 2.81
C GLY A 50 5.47 12.63 3.37
N GLN A 51 5.03 13.12 4.53
CA GLN A 51 3.64 12.93 4.98
C GLN A 51 2.63 13.57 4.01
N CYS A 52 2.93 14.77 3.51
CA CYS A 52 2.12 15.44 2.49
C CYS A 52 2.11 14.64 1.19
N ALA A 53 3.25 14.08 0.78
CA ALA A 53 3.36 13.26 -0.42
C ALA A 53 2.56 11.95 -0.30
N VAL A 54 2.68 11.23 0.83
CA VAL A 54 1.87 10.03 1.10
C VAL A 54 0.38 10.38 1.11
N LYS A 55 0.00 11.48 1.79
CA LYS A 55 -1.39 11.95 1.76
C LYS A 55 -1.88 12.23 0.35
N LYS A 56 -1.06 12.89 -0.49
CA LYS A 56 -1.40 13.17 -1.88
C LYS A 56 -1.63 11.89 -2.68
N ILE A 57 -0.79 10.86 -2.49
CA ILE A 57 -0.99 9.56 -3.14
C ILE A 57 -2.28 8.89 -2.67
N ILE A 58 -2.58 8.96 -1.37
CA ILE A 58 -3.82 8.44 -0.79
C ILE A 58 -5.03 9.17 -1.38
N ASP A 59 -5.01 10.50 -1.43
CA ASP A 59 -6.12 11.31 -1.92
C ASP A 59 -6.35 11.12 -3.43
N GLN A 60 -5.28 10.88 -4.20
CA GLN A 60 -5.37 10.68 -5.66
C GLN A 60 -5.79 9.28 -6.06
N ASN A 61 -5.31 8.25 -5.36
CA ASN A 61 -5.44 6.86 -5.80
C ASN A 61 -6.37 6.04 -4.91
N CYS A 62 -6.62 6.46 -3.66
CA CYS A 62 -7.44 5.74 -2.69
C CYS A 62 -7.11 4.23 -2.62
N PRO A 63 -5.84 3.82 -2.40
CA PRO A 63 -5.49 2.41 -2.40
C PRO A 63 -6.25 1.62 -1.33
N HIS A 64 -6.57 0.36 -1.64
CA HIS A 64 -7.18 -0.57 -0.69
C HIS A 64 -6.14 -1.05 0.31
N VAL A 65 -4.93 -1.30 -0.18
CA VAL A 65 -3.76 -1.69 0.60
C VAL A 65 -2.63 -0.72 0.29
N LEU A 66 -2.04 -0.15 1.33
CA LEU A 66 -0.89 0.73 1.25
C LEU A 66 0.28 0.05 1.96
N VAL A 67 1.37 -0.19 1.24
CA VAL A 67 2.59 -0.79 1.77
C VAL A 67 3.69 0.26 1.78
N LEU A 68 4.22 0.57 2.97
CA LEU A 68 5.28 1.55 3.16
C LEU A 68 6.56 0.83 3.61
N LEU A 69 7.66 1.05 2.89
CA LEU A 69 8.99 0.52 3.22
C LEU A 69 9.86 1.66 3.77
N GLU A 70 10.79 1.34 4.67
CA GLU A 70 11.68 2.30 5.34
C GLU A 70 10.91 3.38 6.13
N ALA A 71 9.78 3.01 6.75
CA ALA A 71 9.00 3.92 7.56
C ALA A 71 9.53 4.05 9.00
N HIS A 72 9.69 5.29 9.50
CA HIS A 72 10.29 5.59 10.82
C HIS A 72 9.31 6.17 11.87
N ILE A 73 8.06 6.51 11.53
CA ILE A 73 7.13 7.21 12.46
C ILE A 73 5.85 6.44 12.71
N ARG A 74 5.71 5.88 13.92
CA ARG A 74 4.53 5.11 14.31
C ARG A 74 3.24 5.96 14.33
N ARG A 75 2.14 5.35 13.88
CA ARG A 75 0.72 5.73 14.08
C ARG A 75 0.15 6.94 13.32
N LEU A 76 0.80 7.46 12.28
CA LEU A 76 0.27 8.59 11.51
C LEU A 76 -0.94 8.23 10.62
N TRP A 77 -0.97 7.01 10.10
CA TRP A 77 -1.98 6.52 9.14
C TRP A 77 -3.40 6.44 9.68
N ARG A 78 -3.58 6.40 11.01
CA ARG A 78 -4.91 6.47 11.62
C ARG A 78 -5.67 7.76 11.25
N ARG A 79 -4.95 8.84 10.93
CA ARG A 79 -5.56 10.08 10.43
C ARG A 79 -6.04 9.99 8.98
N TRP A 80 -5.64 8.95 8.26
CA TRP A 80 -5.94 8.75 6.83
C TRP A 80 -6.96 7.64 6.57
N VAL A 81 -7.65 7.15 7.61
CA VAL A 81 -8.64 6.07 7.50
C VAL A 81 -7.99 4.74 7.07
N TYR A 82 -6.75 4.51 7.49
CA TYR A 82 -6.08 3.21 7.35
C TYR A 82 -5.88 2.57 8.72
N GLU A 83 -6.07 1.26 8.75
CA GLU A 83 -5.71 0.39 9.86
C GLU A 83 -4.42 -0.36 9.56
N GLU A 84 -3.74 -0.74 10.63
CA GLU A 84 -2.50 -1.50 10.57
C GLU A 84 -2.83 -2.99 10.46
N MET A 85 -2.31 -3.65 9.42
CA MET A 85 -2.42 -5.11 9.29
C MET A 85 -1.20 -5.82 9.83
N SER A 86 -0.01 -5.30 9.52
CA SER A 86 1.26 -5.85 9.99
C SER A 86 2.34 -4.77 9.94
N ILE A 87 3.16 -4.72 10.98
CA ILE A 87 4.35 -3.88 11.06
C ILE A 87 5.54 -4.77 11.36
N LEU A 88 6.52 -4.72 10.47
CA LEU A 88 7.83 -5.29 10.66
C LEU A 88 8.84 -4.17 10.85
N GLU A 89 9.40 -4.06 12.06
CA GLU A 89 10.50 -3.16 12.35
C GLU A 89 11.82 -3.91 12.09
N VAL A 90 12.62 -3.44 11.12
CA VAL A 90 13.91 -4.07 10.82
C VAL A 90 14.92 -3.58 11.86
N ALA A 91 15.60 -4.52 12.53
CA ALA A 91 16.61 -4.20 13.54
C ALA A 91 17.75 -3.36 12.93
N GLY A 92 18.20 -2.31 13.64
CA GLY A 92 19.39 -1.54 13.26
C GLY A 92 19.14 -0.21 12.52
N PHE A 93 18.07 0.52 12.86
CA PHE A 93 17.80 1.90 12.38
C PHE A 93 17.44 2.04 10.90
N ALA A 94 17.10 0.97 10.17
CA ALA A 94 16.88 1.02 8.72
C ALA A 94 15.40 1.12 8.28
N GLY A 95 14.51 1.55 9.18
CA GLY A 95 13.07 1.68 8.93
C GLY A 95 12.30 0.35 8.95
N GLY A 96 11.00 0.42 8.71
CA GLY A 96 10.10 -0.74 8.75
C GLY A 96 9.32 -0.99 7.46
N LEU A 97 8.82 -2.22 7.33
CA LEU A 97 7.85 -2.65 6.31
C LEU A 97 6.46 -2.67 6.94
N TRP A 98 5.60 -1.75 6.50
CA TRP A 98 4.27 -1.56 7.09
C TRP A 98 3.21 -1.84 6.05
N VAL A 99 2.28 -2.73 6.40
CA VAL A 99 1.12 -3.07 5.57
C VAL A 99 -0.12 -2.47 6.20
N LEU A 100 -0.73 -1.55 5.47
CA LEU A 100 -1.89 -0.78 5.92
C LEU A 100 -3.08 -1.12 5.03
N LYS A 101 -4.26 -1.28 5.64
CA LYS A 101 -5.52 -1.50 4.94
C LYS A 101 -6.43 -0.31 5.11
N ASN A 102 -7.07 0.13 4.03
CA ASN A 102 -8.09 1.17 4.11
C ASN A 102 -9.28 0.64 4.90
N MET A 103 -9.74 1.34 5.94
CA MET A 103 -10.82 0.85 6.82
C MET A 103 -12.16 0.69 6.11
N LYS A 104 -12.33 1.31 4.93
CA LYS A 104 -13.53 1.13 4.08
C LYS A 104 -13.43 -0.07 3.14
N CYS A 105 -12.27 -0.72 3.08
CA CYS A 105 -12.02 -1.83 2.19
C CYS A 105 -12.60 -3.15 2.73
N THR A 106 -13.30 -3.88 1.85
CA THR A 106 -13.91 -5.18 2.16
C THR A 106 -12.97 -6.38 1.98
N LEU A 107 -11.73 -6.17 1.53
CA LEU A 107 -10.76 -7.24 1.38
C LEU A 107 -10.51 -7.92 2.73
N SER A 108 -10.55 -9.25 2.75
CA SER A 108 -10.05 -10.02 3.89
C SER A 108 -8.53 -10.09 3.79
N MET A 109 -7.84 -9.84 4.90
CA MET A 109 -6.38 -9.86 4.93
C MET A 109 -5.92 -10.61 6.18
N GLN A 110 -5.02 -11.57 5.99
CA GLN A 110 -4.45 -12.37 7.07
C GLN A 110 -2.95 -12.53 6.86
N VAL A 111 -2.16 -12.28 7.90
CA VAL A 111 -0.73 -12.60 7.90
C VAL A 111 -0.60 -14.12 7.98
N LEU A 112 0.08 -14.71 7.00
CA LEU A 112 0.37 -16.15 6.94
C LEU A 112 1.72 -16.47 7.57
N ASP A 113 2.73 -15.65 7.27
CA ASP A 113 4.09 -15.82 7.76
C ASP A 113 4.85 -14.49 7.73
N HIS A 114 5.91 -14.38 8.53
CA HIS A 114 6.80 -13.22 8.51
C HIS A 114 8.24 -13.59 8.89
N SER A 115 9.19 -12.85 8.33
CA SER A 115 10.60 -12.87 8.71
C SER A 115 11.10 -11.43 8.87
N ASN A 116 12.39 -11.25 9.17
CA ASN A 116 13.00 -9.92 9.37
C ASN A 116 12.94 -8.99 8.15
N GLN A 117 12.60 -9.50 6.96
CA GLN A 117 12.52 -8.72 5.73
C GLN A 117 11.27 -9.01 4.88
N VAL A 118 10.42 -9.95 5.30
CA VAL A 118 9.30 -10.41 4.48
C VAL A 118 8.04 -10.50 5.33
N ILE A 119 6.93 -10.01 4.81
CA ILE A 119 5.59 -10.29 5.34
C ILE A 119 4.80 -11.00 4.24
N THR A 120 4.37 -12.22 4.50
CA THR A 120 3.51 -13.00 3.61
C THR A 120 2.08 -12.97 4.12
N MET A 121 1.14 -12.62 3.24
CA MET A 121 -0.27 -12.45 3.58
C MET A 121 -1.18 -13.16 2.58
N SER A 122 -2.31 -13.64 3.08
CA SER A 122 -3.47 -13.96 2.26
C SER A 122 -4.31 -12.69 2.11
N ILE A 123 -4.71 -12.38 0.87
CA ILE A 123 -5.64 -11.30 0.53
C ILE A 123 -6.82 -11.93 -0.18
N GLY A 124 -8.01 -11.85 0.40
CA GLY A 124 -9.25 -12.36 -0.16
C GLY A 124 -10.18 -11.25 -0.64
N ASN A 125 -10.90 -11.53 -1.71
CA ASN A 125 -11.92 -10.68 -2.29
C ASN A 125 -13.10 -11.53 -2.77
N GLY A 126 -14.11 -11.67 -1.93
CA GLY A 126 -15.20 -12.61 -2.16
C GLY A 126 -14.68 -14.06 -2.21
N SER A 127 -14.86 -14.75 -3.33
CA SER A 127 -14.39 -16.12 -3.55
C SER A 127 -12.95 -16.22 -4.06
N LEU A 128 -12.32 -15.10 -4.40
CA LEU A 128 -10.93 -15.06 -4.87
C LEU A 128 -9.99 -14.84 -3.68
N ALA A 129 -8.84 -15.51 -3.70
CA ALA A 129 -7.79 -15.31 -2.72
C ALA A 129 -6.42 -15.33 -3.40
N TRP A 130 -5.52 -14.46 -2.94
CA TRP A 130 -4.14 -14.35 -3.37
C TRP A 130 -3.21 -14.48 -2.18
N THR A 131 -2.08 -15.13 -2.39
CA THR A 131 -0.95 -15.06 -1.47
C THR A 131 0.02 -14.01 -1.99
N VAL A 132 0.35 -13.02 -1.17
CA VAL A 132 1.24 -11.92 -1.51
C VAL A 132 2.33 -11.79 -0.47
N SER A 133 3.58 -11.71 -0.92
CA SER A 133 4.73 -11.48 -0.06
C SER A 133 5.30 -10.09 -0.32
N TRP A 134 5.31 -9.27 0.73
CA TRP A 134 5.97 -7.97 0.74
C TRP A 134 7.41 -8.18 1.17
N VAL A 135 8.35 -7.89 0.28
CA VAL A 135 9.77 -8.14 0.51
C VAL A 135 10.49 -6.80 0.60
N TYR A 136 11.11 -6.54 1.75
CA TYR A 136 12.07 -5.47 1.92
C TYR A 136 13.48 -6.04 1.75
N ALA A 137 13.98 -6.03 0.52
CA ALA A 137 15.35 -6.44 0.22
C ALA A 137 16.33 -5.33 0.65
N SER A 138 16.71 -5.33 1.93
CA SER A 138 17.71 -4.38 2.44
C SER A 138 19.02 -4.55 1.64
N PRO A 139 19.60 -3.47 1.10
CA PRO A 139 20.88 -3.52 0.43
C PRO A 139 22.04 -3.74 1.41
N ARG A 140 21.78 -3.61 2.72
CA ARG A 140 22.77 -3.93 3.76
C ARG A 140 22.75 -5.43 3.97
N PRO A 141 23.85 -6.17 3.71
CA PRO A 141 23.95 -7.55 4.14
C PRO A 141 23.68 -7.58 5.65
N ILE A 142 22.72 -8.41 6.07
CA ILE A 142 22.48 -8.66 7.48
C ILE A 142 23.77 -9.32 7.99
N GLU A 143 24.52 -8.61 8.81
CA GLU A 143 25.69 -9.15 9.49
C GLU A 143 25.17 -10.15 10.54
N TRP A 144 25.10 -11.44 10.20
CA TRP A 144 24.62 -12.51 11.08
C TRP A 144 25.70 -12.98 12.08
N GLU A 145 26.80 -12.23 12.24
CA GLU A 145 28.02 -12.70 12.91
C GLU A 145 28.09 -12.50 14.43
N ARG A 146 27.01 -12.17 15.15
CA ARG A 146 27.06 -12.03 16.62
C ARG A 146 25.82 -12.53 17.36
N LEU A 147 25.56 -13.83 17.27
CA LEU A 147 24.89 -14.59 18.33
C LEU A 147 25.73 -15.82 18.68
#